data_AF-A0AB73N0Q4-F1
#
_entry.id   AF-A0AB73N0Q4-F1
#
_cell.length_a   1.000
_cell.length_b   1.000
_cell.length_c   1.000
_cell.angle_alpha   90.00
_cell.angle_beta   90.00
_cell.angle_gamma   90.00
#
_symmetry.space_group_name_H-M   'P 1'
#
loop_
_entity.id
_entity.type
_entity.pdbx_description
1 polymer ?
#
loop_
_entity_poly.entity_id
_entity_poly.type
_entity_poly.pdbx_seq_one_letter_code
_entity_poly.pdbx_strand_id
1 'polypeptide(L)'
;MGKIVDFNRGKLESGNLLINWQRSFIEELKSNGYSTSISDIFFPSSSIYQFSNFYDLNLRITSLKPGEKLVLFRNHHFELFFYYSYENQLTLRIGTLVSGIDAMLLENRFSEEKRIFTKYYRYMLEYFGKE
;
A
#
# COMPACT_ATOMS: atom_id res chain seq x y z
N MET A 1 -11.73 1.97 -0.79
CA MET A 1 -12.13 2.95 0.23
C MET A 1 -10.92 3.27 1.09
N GLY A 2 -10.60 4.54 1.32
CA GLY A 2 -9.44 4.93 2.13
C GLY A 2 -9.78 5.10 3.61
N LYS A 3 -8.77 5.02 4.48
CA LYS A 3 -8.89 5.41 5.90
C LYS A 3 -7.95 6.57 6.18
N ILE A 4 -8.44 7.56 6.92
CA ILE A 4 -7.65 8.69 7.39
C ILE A 4 -6.63 8.17 8.41
N VAL A 5 -5.40 8.67 8.33
CA VAL A 5 -4.30 8.27 9.21
C VAL A 5 -3.68 9.52 9.82
N ASP A 6 -3.57 9.58 11.15
CA ASP A 6 -2.79 10.61 11.82
C ASP A 6 -1.32 10.19 11.87
N PHE A 7 -0.47 11.04 11.31
CA PHE A 7 0.94 10.77 11.15
C PHE A 7 1.78 11.20 12.37
N ASN A 8 1.23 12.03 13.28
CA ASN A 8 2.00 12.66 14.36
C ASN A 8 2.49 11.71 15.47
N ARG A 9 2.16 10.41 15.40
CA ARG A 9 2.36 9.47 16.53
C ARG A 9 2.87 8.09 16.14
N GLY A 10 3.38 7.92 14.91
CA GLY A 10 4.06 6.68 14.53
C GLY A 10 5.21 6.42 15.50
N LYS A 11 5.06 5.43 16.38
CA LYS A 11 6.10 5.06 17.33
C LYS A 11 7.37 4.75 16.54
N LEU A 12 8.45 5.45 16.87
CA LEU A 12 9.81 5.13 16.45
C LEU A 12 10.25 3.84 17.17
N GLU A 13 9.53 2.73 16.96
CA GLU A 13 9.99 1.43 17.45
C GLU A 13 11.08 0.93 16.49
N SER A 14 12.31 0.95 17.00
CA SER A 14 13.51 0.50 16.33
C SER A 14 13.40 -1.00 16.05
N GLY A 15 13.07 -1.35 14.81
CA GLY A 15 13.06 -2.73 14.34
C GLY A 15 12.66 -2.83 12.89
N ASN A 16 13.13 -3.87 12.21
CA ASN A 16 12.93 -4.15 10.79
C ASN A 16 11.47 -4.55 10.44
N LEU A 17 10.49 -4.04 11.18
CA LEU A 17 9.08 -4.41 11.14
C LEU A 17 8.45 -4.07 9.78
N LEU A 18 8.84 -2.95 9.16
CA LEU A 18 8.38 -2.58 7.82
C LEU A 18 8.88 -3.58 6.77
N ILE A 19 10.15 -3.99 6.85
CA ILE A 19 10.70 -5.02 5.95
C ILE A 19 10.06 -6.37 6.21
N ASN A 20 9.83 -6.74 7.47
CA ASN A 20 9.13 -7.98 7.82
C ASN A 20 7.70 -7.98 7.27
N TRP A 21 6.96 -6.88 7.45
CA TRP A 21 5.64 -6.67 6.88
C TRP A 21 5.68 -6.84 5.35
N GLN A 22 6.61 -6.17 4.67
CA GLN A 22 6.73 -6.22 3.21
C GLN A 22 7.07 -7.64 2.73
N ARG A 23 8.02 -8.31 3.40
CA ARG A 23 8.41 -9.68 3.09
C ARG A 23 7.25 -10.65 3.27
N SER A 24 6.55 -10.59 4.41
CA SER A 24 5.38 -11.43 4.66
C SER A 24 4.28 -11.19 3.62
N PHE A 25 4.06 -9.94 3.23
CA PHE A 25 3.10 -9.61 2.18
C PHE A 25 3.45 -10.25 0.84
N ILE A 26 4.71 -10.10 0.42
CA ILE A 26 5.20 -10.70 -0.83
C ILE A 26 5.16 -12.22 -0.77
N GLU A 27 5.57 -12.83 0.33
CA GLU A 27 5.57 -14.28 0.53
C GLU A 27 4.15 -14.86 0.49
N GLU A 28 3.18 -14.22 1.13
CA GLU A 28 1.78 -14.66 1.11
C GLU A 28 1.14 -14.52 -0.27
N LEU A 29 1.45 -13.46 -1.01
CA LEU A 29 1.00 -13.35 -2.41
C LEU A 29 1.59 -14.47 -3.27
N LYS A 30 2.90 -14.72 -3.15
CA LYS A 30 3.59 -15.79 -3.90
C LYS A 30 3.08 -17.18 -3.55
N SER A 31 2.83 -17.46 -2.27
CA SER A 31 2.34 -18.78 -1.82
C SER A 31 0.92 -19.07 -2.32
N ASN A 32 0.13 -18.03 -2.60
CA ASN A 32 -1.18 -18.13 -3.23
C ASN A 32 -1.13 -18.03 -4.76
N GLY A 33 0.06 -18.04 -5.37
CA GLY A 33 0.25 -18.05 -6.82
C GLY A 33 0.12 -16.69 -7.51
N TYR A 34 0.08 -15.59 -6.76
CA TYR A 34 -0.02 -14.24 -7.32
C TYR A 34 1.35 -13.68 -7.70
N SER A 35 1.44 -13.08 -8.89
CA SER A 35 2.66 -12.42 -9.35
C SER A 35 2.88 -11.09 -8.63
N THR A 36 4.05 -10.92 -8.04
CA THR A 36 4.48 -9.67 -7.36
C THR A 36 5.48 -8.87 -8.20
N SER A 37 5.84 -9.35 -9.39
CA SER A 37 6.72 -8.64 -10.32
C SER A 37 5.88 -7.77 -11.25
N ILE A 38 6.25 -6.51 -11.41
CA ILE A 38 5.61 -5.61 -12.37
C ILE A 38 6.72 -4.91 -13.13
N SER A 39 6.57 -4.82 -14.45
CA SER A 39 7.46 -4.00 -15.26
C SER A 39 7.13 -2.52 -15.05
N ASP A 40 8.15 -1.71 -14.78
CA ASP A 40 8.04 -0.24 -14.66
C ASP A 40 7.45 0.42 -15.93
N ILE A 41 7.50 -0.28 -17.08
CA ILE A 41 6.93 0.14 -18.36
C ILE A 41 5.41 0.34 -18.27
N PHE A 42 4.70 -0.45 -17.45
CA PHE A 42 3.24 -0.37 -17.33
C PHE A 42 2.78 0.72 -16.36
N PHE A 43 3.65 1.20 -15.46
CA PHE A 43 3.29 2.20 -14.44
C PHE A 43 4.38 3.28 -14.25
N PRO A 44 4.73 4.04 -15.31
CA PRO A 44 5.88 4.94 -15.31
C PRO A 44 5.76 6.12 -14.33
N SER A 45 4.54 6.50 -13.94
CA SER A 45 4.28 7.65 -13.06
C SER A 45 4.18 7.30 -11.58
N SER A 46 4.55 6.08 -11.18
CA SER A 46 4.35 5.63 -9.81
C SER A 46 5.45 4.69 -9.37
N SER A 47 6.61 5.27 -9.06
CA SER A 47 7.70 4.54 -8.44
C SER A 47 7.21 3.88 -7.14
N ILE A 48 7.46 2.58 -7.03
CA ILE A 48 7.33 1.87 -5.75
C ILE A 48 8.52 2.32 -4.93
N TYR A 49 8.25 2.97 -3.80
CA TYR A 49 9.33 3.46 -2.97
C TYR A 49 9.94 2.31 -2.18
N GLN A 50 11.27 2.22 -2.16
CA GLN A 50 11.99 1.24 -1.36
C GLN A 50 12.27 1.83 0.02
N PHE A 51 11.66 1.26 1.05
CA PHE A 51 11.84 1.71 2.43
C PHE A 51 12.74 0.73 3.17
N SER A 52 13.68 1.26 3.96
CA SER A 52 14.53 0.42 4.82
C SER A 52 13.98 0.31 6.25
N ASN A 53 13.17 1.29 6.68
CA ASN A 53 12.63 1.37 8.03
C ASN A 53 11.42 2.34 8.09
N PHE A 54 10.74 2.36 9.23
CA PHE A 54 9.59 3.25 9.47
C PHE A 54 9.94 4.73 9.50
N TYR A 55 11.16 5.11 9.91
CA TYR A 55 11.60 6.51 9.93
C TYR A 55 11.69 7.10 8.51
N ASP A 56 12.26 6.36 7.55
CA ASP A 56 12.36 6.79 6.16
C ASP A 56 10.97 6.90 5.50
N LEU A 57 10.12 5.90 5.75
CA LEU A 57 8.72 5.93 5.31
C LEU A 57 8.01 7.17 5.89
N ASN A 58 8.27 7.46 7.15
CA ASN A 58 7.73 8.60 7.85
C ASN A 58 8.15 9.93 7.22
N LEU A 59 9.46 10.14 7.01
CA LEU A 59 9.96 11.33 6.32
C LEU A 59 9.40 11.49 4.90
N ARG A 60 9.19 10.38 4.21
CA ARG A 60 8.61 10.43 2.86
C ARG A 60 7.14 10.83 2.87
N ILE A 61 6.37 10.33 3.84
CA ILE A 61 4.96 10.69 3.99
C ILE A 61 4.81 12.18 4.33
N THR A 62 5.63 12.73 5.24
CA THR A 62 5.55 14.16 5.60
C THR A 62 5.94 15.10 4.48
N SER A 63 6.72 14.62 3.51
CA SER A 63 7.10 15.39 2.33
C SER A 63 6.09 15.30 1.18
N LEU A 64 5.00 14.53 1.32
CA LEU A 64 3.96 14.46 0.31
C LEU A 64 3.24 15.80 0.17
N LYS A 65 3.02 16.20 -1.08
CA LYS A 65 2.20 17.36 -1.44
C LYS A 65 0.76 16.95 -1.74
N PRO A 66 -0.22 17.86 -1.58
CA PRO A 66 -1.60 17.55 -1.92
C PRO A 66 -1.73 17.08 -3.38
N GLY A 67 -2.46 15.98 -3.57
CA GLY A 67 -2.59 15.28 -4.84
C GLY A 67 -1.56 14.17 -5.07
N GLU A 68 -0.50 14.07 -4.26
CA GLU A 68 0.53 13.05 -4.43
C GLU A 68 0.14 11.72 -3.79
N LYS A 69 0.64 10.64 -4.40
CA LYS A 69 0.55 9.28 -3.87
C LYS A 69 1.93 8.68 -3.61
N LEU A 70 2.05 7.94 -2.52
CA LEU A 70 3.21 7.12 -2.18
C LEU A 70 2.81 5.65 -2.22
N VAL A 71 3.30 4.93 -3.23
CA VAL A 71 2.98 3.51 -3.42
C VAL A 71 3.89 2.66 -2.54
N LEU A 72 3.28 1.87 -1.67
CA LEU A 72 3.97 0.94 -0.77
C LEU A 72 4.19 -0.42 -1.43
N PHE A 73 3.17 -0.89 -2.13
CA PHE A 73 3.21 -2.14 -2.85
C PHE A 73 2.26 -2.09 -4.04
N ARG A 74 2.63 -2.78 -5.11
CA ARG A 74 1.79 -2.93 -6.29
C ARG A 74 1.96 -4.34 -6.83
N ASN A 75 0.90 -4.89 -7.41
CA ASN A 75 0.97 -6.01 -8.34
C ASN A 75 0.09 -5.75 -9.59
N HIS A 76 -0.25 -6.80 -10.34
CA HIS A 76 -1.01 -6.68 -11.58
C HIS A 76 -2.43 -6.12 -11.38
N HIS A 77 -3.06 -6.40 -10.24
CA HIS A 77 -4.48 -6.09 -10.03
C HIS A 77 -4.71 -5.00 -8.99
N PHE A 78 -3.78 -4.82 -8.05
CA PHE A 78 -3.95 -3.92 -6.92
C PHE A 78 -2.70 -3.12 -6.57
N GLU A 79 -2.93 -1.99 -5.91
CA GLU A 79 -1.91 -1.20 -5.22
C GLU A 79 -2.33 -0.86 -3.80
N LEU A 80 -1.34 -0.81 -2.90
CA LEU A 80 -1.47 -0.29 -1.54
C LEU A 80 -0.62 0.99 -1.45
N PHE A 81 -1.25 2.10 -1.10
CA PHE A 81 -0.59 3.41 -1.17
C PHE A 81 -1.14 4.41 -0.15
N PHE A 82 -0.29 5.36 0.24
CA PHE A 82 -0.73 6.59 0.88
C PHE A 82 -1.11 7.61 -0.18
N TYR A 83 -2.17 8.39 0.11
CA TYR A 83 -2.60 9.51 -0.72
C TYR A 83 -2.83 10.72 0.17
N TYR A 84 -2.16 11.82 -0.15
CA TYR A 84 -2.36 13.09 0.51
C TYR A 84 -3.34 13.92 -0.33
N SER A 85 -4.57 14.07 0.17
CA SER A 85 -5.65 14.74 -0.56
C SER A 85 -5.50 16.26 -0.58
N TYR A 86 -6.20 16.91 -1.51
CA TYR A 86 -6.30 18.38 -1.57
C TYR A 86 -6.97 19.01 -0.33
N GLU A 87 -7.65 18.20 0.47
CA GLU A 87 -8.24 18.60 1.76
C GLU A 87 -7.26 18.44 2.94
N ASN A 88 -5.96 18.27 2.66
CA ASN A 88 -4.90 18.03 3.65
C ASN A 88 -5.15 16.79 4.54
N GLN A 89 -5.81 15.77 3.99
CA GLN A 89 -5.97 14.49 4.66
C GLN A 89 -5.05 13.44 4.05
N LEU A 90 -4.23 12.82 4.90
CA LEU A 90 -3.48 11.63 4.55
C LEU A 90 -4.39 10.40 4.71
N THR A 91 -4.46 9.59 3.65
CA THR A 91 -5.24 8.36 3.68
C THR A 91 -4.43 7.16 3.21
N LEU A 92 -4.57 6.02 3.87
CA LEU A 92 -4.10 4.74 3.35
C LEU A 92 -5.21 4.11 2.50
N ARG A 93 -4.88 3.62 1.31
CA ARG A 93 -5.84 3.10 0.32
C ARG A 93 -5.36 1.81 -0.33
N ILE A 94 -6.32 0.94 -0.65
CA ILE A 94 -6.17 -0.11 -1.67
C ILE A 94 -6.85 0.39 -2.94
N GLY A 95 -6.11 0.42 -4.04
CA GLY A 95 -6.60 0.74 -5.38
C GLY A 95 -6.63 -0.50 -6.27
N THR A 96 -7.62 -0.59 -7.16
CA THR A 96 -7.68 -1.61 -8.20
C THR A 96 -7.11 -1.02 -9.50
N LEU A 97 -6.22 -1.77 -10.14
CA LEU A 97 -5.56 -1.41 -11.40
C LEU A 97 -6.25 -2.05 -12.62
N VAL A 98 -7.09 -3.04 -12.37
CA VAL A 98 -8.04 -3.56 -13.37
C VAL A 98 -9.13 -2.52 -13.60
N SER A 99 -9.42 -2.20 -14.85
CA SER A 99 -10.43 -1.21 -15.22
C SER A 99 -11.51 -1.81 -16.10
N GLY A 100 -12.65 -1.12 -16.21
CA GLY A 100 -13.74 -1.51 -17.10
C GLY A 100 -14.48 -2.78 -16.68
N ILE A 101 -15.04 -3.49 -17.67
CA ILE A 101 -15.87 -4.68 -17.49
C ILE A 101 -15.08 -5.81 -16.81
N ASP A 102 -13.76 -5.88 -17.04
CA ASP A 102 -12.87 -6.87 -16.44
C ASP A 102 -12.83 -6.76 -14.91
N ALA A 103 -12.91 -5.55 -14.35
CA ALA A 103 -12.93 -5.35 -12.90
C ALA A 103 -14.17 -5.97 -12.24
N MET A 104 -15.32 -5.88 -12.91
CA MET A 104 -16.60 -6.39 -12.41
C MET A 104 -16.72 -7.90 -12.61
N LEU A 105 -16.27 -8.42 -13.77
CA LEU A 105 -16.30 -9.87 -14.07
C LEU A 105 -15.28 -10.66 -13.25
N LEU A 106 -14.18 -10.02 -12.83
CA LEU A 106 -13.10 -10.68 -12.11
C LEU A 106 -13.10 -10.37 -10.61
N GLU A 107 -14.06 -9.60 -10.08
CA GLU A 107 -14.11 -9.25 -8.66
C GLU A 107 -14.12 -10.50 -7.76
N ASN A 108 -14.86 -11.54 -8.15
CA ASN A 108 -14.85 -12.82 -7.44
C ASN A 108 -13.53 -13.59 -7.62
N ARG A 109 -12.87 -13.49 -8.79
CA ARG A 109 -11.59 -14.15 -9.06
C ARG A 109 -10.43 -13.55 -8.27
N PHE A 110 -10.52 -12.26 -7.96
CA PHE A 110 -9.51 -11.53 -7.18
C PHE A 110 -9.88 -11.38 -5.70
N SER A 111 -10.95 -12.04 -5.24
CA SER A 111 -11.44 -11.93 -3.86
C SER A 111 -10.39 -12.33 -2.83
N GLU A 112 -9.68 -13.45 -3.03
CA GLU A 112 -8.61 -13.90 -2.15
C GLU A 112 -7.39 -12.96 -2.20
N GLU A 113 -6.99 -12.50 -3.38
CA GLU A 113 -5.92 -11.52 -3.54
C GLU A 113 -6.23 -10.21 -2.80
N LYS A 114 -7.45 -9.70 -2.97
CA LYS A 114 -7.98 -8.52 -2.28
C LYS A 114 -8.04 -8.74 -0.76
N ARG A 115 -8.33 -9.96 -0.31
CA ARG A 115 -8.29 -10.33 1.12
C ARG A 115 -6.87 -10.24 1.69
N ILE A 116 -5.87 -10.71 0.95
CA ILE A 116 -4.45 -10.56 1.34
C ILE A 116 -4.09 -9.08 1.42
N PHE A 117 -4.39 -8.27 0.40
CA PHE A 117 -4.17 -6.81 0.46
C PHE A 117 -4.86 -6.16 1.67
N THR A 118 -6.10 -6.56 1.96
CA THR A 118 -6.87 -6.05 3.10
C THR A 118 -6.25 -6.41 4.44
N LYS A 119 -5.68 -7.62 4.57
CA LYS A 119 -4.94 -8.05 5.76
C LYS A 119 -3.73 -7.15 6.00
N TYR A 120 -2.89 -6.94 4.99
CA TYR A 120 -1.67 -6.12 5.13
C TYR A 120 -1.95 -4.62 5.25
N TYR A 121 -3.05 -4.16 4.65
CA TYR A 121 -3.61 -2.83 4.87
C TYR A 121 -3.99 -2.59 6.33
N ARG A 122 -4.72 -3.52 6.95
CA ARG A 122 -5.08 -3.42 8.38
C ARG A 122 -3.84 -3.45 9.26
N TYR A 123 -2.89 -4.32 8.96
CA TYR A 123 -1.59 -4.34 9.65
C TYR A 123 -0.90 -2.99 9.61
N MET A 124 -0.83 -2.32 8.45
CA MET A 124 -0.28 -0.96 8.37
C MET A 124 -1.09 0.02 9.21
N LEU A 125 -2.42 -0.02 9.15
CA LEU A 125 -3.25 0.85 10.01
C LEU A 125 -3.01 0.62 11.49
N GLU A 126 -2.74 -0.60 11.96
CA GLU A 126 -2.44 -0.87 13.38
C GLU A 126 -1.09 -0.27 13.80
N TYR A 127 -0.11 -0.20 12.89
CA TYR A 127 1.19 0.43 13.17
C TYR A 127 1.16 1.96 13.11
N PHE A 128 0.36 2.53 12.22
CA PHE A 128 0.23 3.98 12.07
C PHE A 128 -0.90 4.60 12.90
N GLY A 129 -1.92 3.80 13.21
CA GLY A 129 -3.13 4.23 13.90
C GLY A 129 -3.08 3.86 15.37
N LYS A 130 -2.93 4.87 16.22
CA LYS A 130 -3.90 5.00 17.30
C LYS A 130 -4.91 6.03 16.86
N GLU A 131 -6.18 5.67 16.97
CA GLU A 131 -7.30 6.63 16.98
C GLU A 131 -7.07 7.74 18.03
#